data_AF-A0A6P0DRD2-F1
#
_entry.id   AF-A0A6P0DRD2-F1
#
_cell.length_a   1.000
_cell.length_b   1.000
_cell.length_c   1.000
_cell.angle_alpha   90.00
_cell.angle_beta   90.00
_cell.angle_gamma   90.00
#
_symmetry.space_group_name_H-M   'P 1'
#
loop_
_entity.id
_entity.type
_entity.pdbx_description
1 polymer ?
#
loop_
_entity_poly.entity_id
_entity_poly.type
_entity_poly.pdbx_seq_one_letter_code
_entity_poly.pdbx_strand_id
1 'polypeptide(L)'
;EALWDKMHQGKTPQFDVLAANTAEIQRYAHDNLLAPLDLGSLPNTKRQLPRFRALSSIAGLTKQGAVYAIPFTYSTMGLIYDRKQVSVAPHSMNELWNPRYRGKVLDYNSAQHNFSFTALALGYPDPFQLNSAQMQTITRKLIDLRRNLLT
;
A
#
# COMPACT_ATOMS: atom_id res chain seq x y z
N GLU A 1 -2.36 -13.45 6.77
CA GLU A 1 -2.69 -12.04 7.07
C GLU A 1 -3.50 -12.03 8.36
N ALA A 2 -2.97 -11.49 9.46
CA ALA A 2 -3.60 -11.68 10.77
C ALA A 2 -5.03 -11.13 10.87
N LEU A 3 -5.37 -10.04 10.16
CA LEU A 3 -6.72 -9.49 10.16
C LEU A 3 -7.68 -10.32 9.30
N TRP A 4 -7.24 -10.78 8.13
CA TRP A 4 -8.02 -11.67 7.25
C TRP A 4 -8.48 -12.92 7.99
N ASP A 5 -7.55 -13.59 8.67
CA ASP A 5 -7.82 -14.82 9.40
C ASP A 5 -8.84 -14.56 10.51
N LYS A 6 -8.76 -13.44 11.22
CA LYS A 6 -9.72 -13.04 12.26
C LYS A 6 -11.10 -12.70 11.70
N MET A 7 -11.17 -12.04 10.53
CA MET A 7 -12.44 -11.71 9.88
C MET A 7 -13.24 -12.95 9.46
N HIS A 8 -12.57 -14.08 9.24
CA HIS A 8 -13.20 -15.36 8.86
C HIS A 8 -13.38 -16.34 10.02
N GLN A 9 -12.95 -15.98 11.23
CA GLN A 9 -13.08 -16.84 12.40
C GLN A 9 -14.48 -16.71 13.01
N GLY A 10 -15.13 -17.86 13.21
CA GLY A 10 -16.42 -17.94 13.88
C GLY A 10 -17.61 -17.52 13.00
N LYS A 11 -18.82 -17.64 13.55
CA LYS A 11 -20.08 -17.29 12.87
C LYS A 11 -20.61 -15.90 13.24
N THR A 12 -19.99 -15.25 14.22
CA THR A 12 -20.40 -13.94 14.75
C THR A 12 -19.38 -12.87 14.36
N PRO A 13 -19.83 -11.66 13.96
CA PRO A 13 -18.93 -10.54 13.70
C PRO A 13 -18.02 -10.29 14.92
N GLN A 14 -16.70 -10.30 14.72
CA GLN A 14 -15.74 -10.13 15.80
C GLN A 14 -15.38 -8.66 16.10
N PHE A 15 -15.72 -7.75 15.19
CA PHE A 15 -15.36 -6.34 15.26
C PHE A 15 -16.53 -5.46 14.83
N ASP A 16 -16.77 -4.40 15.60
CA ASP A 16 -17.74 -3.36 15.22
C ASP A 16 -17.16 -2.41 14.15
N VAL A 17 -15.86 -2.10 14.28
CA VAL A 17 -15.12 -1.21 13.37
C VAL A 17 -13.71 -1.77 13.18
N LEU A 18 -13.19 -1.68 11.96
CA LEU A 18 -11.81 -2.03 11.62
C LEU A 18 -11.17 -0.94 10.76
N ALA A 19 -9.84 -0.91 10.77
CA ALA A 19 -9.05 -0.12 9.84
C ALA A 19 -8.19 -1.06 9.00
N ALA A 20 -8.30 -0.95 7.68
CA ALA A 20 -7.58 -1.79 6.73
C ALA A 20 -7.24 -0.98 5.47
N ASN A 21 -6.32 -1.48 4.66
CA ASN A 21 -5.98 -0.87 3.39
C ASN A 21 -7.14 -1.00 2.39
N THR A 22 -7.21 -0.12 1.40
CA THR A 22 -8.32 -0.09 0.43
C THR A 22 -8.50 -1.40 -0.34
N ALA A 23 -7.40 -2.11 -0.64
CA ALA A 23 -7.45 -3.44 -1.26
C ALA A 23 -8.11 -4.49 -0.36
N GLU A 24 -7.87 -4.42 0.95
CA GLU A 24 -8.50 -5.31 1.93
C GLU A 24 -9.98 -4.96 2.09
N ILE A 25 -10.33 -3.67 2.17
CA ILE A 25 -11.73 -3.21 2.21
C ILE A 25 -12.50 -3.71 0.98
N GLN A 26 -11.90 -3.61 -0.22
CA GLN A 26 -12.52 -4.10 -1.45
C GLN A 26 -12.83 -5.60 -1.36
N ARG A 27 -11.87 -6.40 -0.88
CA ARG A 27 -12.02 -7.85 -0.70
C ARG A 27 -13.09 -8.17 0.36
N TYR A 28 -13.06 -7.50 1.51
CA TYR A 28 -14.05 -7.71 2.57
C TYR A 28 -15.48 -7.32 2.14
N ALA A 29 -15.64 -6.22 1.40
CA ALA A 29 -16.93 -5.82 0.82
C ALA A 29 -17.39 -6.78 -0.29
N HIS A 30 -16.45 -7.34 -1.06
CA HIS A 30 -16.76 -8.40 -2.04
C HIS A 30 -17.36 -9.62 -1.35
N ASP A 31 -16.74 -10.07 -0.26
CA ASP A 31 -17.11 -11.29 0.50
C ASP A 31 -18.21 -11.06 1.53
N ASN A 32 -18.87 -9.88 1.49
CA ASN A 32 -19.98 -9.49 2.36
C ASN A 32 -19.64 -9.53 3.87
N LEU A 33 -18.38 -9.24 4.22
CA LEU A 33 -17.91 -9.17 5.60
C LEU A 33 -18.08 -7.78 6.22
N LEU A 34 -18.46 -6.79 5.41
CA LEU A 34 -18.67 -5.40 5.83
C LEU A 34 -20.13 -5.00 5.61
N ALA A 35 -20.70 -4.28 6.56
CA ALA A 35 -21.98 -3.59 6.37
C ALA A 35 -21.78 -2.27 5.59
N PRO A 36 -22.73 -1.88 4.72
CA PRO A 36 -22.70 -0.58 4.09
C PRO A 36 -22.87 0.54 5.14
N LEU A 37 -22.22 1.67 4.91
CA LEU A 37 -22.25 2.82 5.79
C LEU A 37 -23.38 3.79 5.40
N ASP A 38 -24.14 4.23 6.40
CA ASP A 38 -25.03 5.38 6.26
C ASP A 38 -24.22 6.69 6.40
N LEU A 39 -24.01 7.38 5.29
CA LEU A 39 -23.29 8.66 5.28
C LEU A 39 -24.06 9.79 5.99
N GLY A 40 -25.39 9.69 6.12
CA GLY A 40 -26.20 10.65 6.87
C GLY A 40 -25.83 10.69 8.35
N SER A 41 -25.47 9.52 8.90
CA SER A 41 -24.97 9.35 10.26
C SER A 41 -23.50 9.78 10.45
N LEU A 42 -22.79 10.14 9.38
CA LEU A 42 -21.36 10.48 9.39
C LEU A 42 -21.09 11.93 8.90
N PRO A 43 -21.70 12.95 9.51
CA PRO A 43 -21.66 14.33 9.01
C PRO A 43 -20.27 14.97 9.05
N ASN A 44 -19.33 14.39 9.80
CA ASN A 44 -17.97 14.92 9.93
C ASN A 44 -17.06 14.57 8.74
N THR A 45 -17.49 13.69 7.83
CA THR A 45 -16.81 13.44 6.54
C THR A 45 -16.62 14.72 5.73
N LYS A 46 -17.52 15.71 5.90
CA LYS A 46 -17.39 17.05 5.30
C LYS A 46 -16.11 17.80 5.69
N ARG A 47 -15.47 17.43 6.81
CA ARG A 47 -14.23 18.03 7.31
C ARG A 47 -12.97 17.42 6.67
N GLN A 48 -13.11 16.32 5.93
CA GLN A 48 -11.97 15.68 5.25
C GLN A 48 -11.46 16.54 4.09
N LEU A 49 -10.19 16.33 3.73
CA LEU A 49 -9.61 16.95 2.54
C LEU A 49 -10.48 16.66 1.30
N PRO A 50 -10.59 17.60 0.34
CA PRO A 50 -11.43 17.45 -0.85
C PRO A 50 -11.31 16.10 -1.56
N ARG A 51 -10.08 15.61 -1.77
CA ARG A 51 -9.82 14.32 -2.43
C ARG A 51 -10.39 13.09 -1.70
N PHE A 52 -10.66 13.21 -0.40
CA PHE A 52 -11.19 12.11 0.42
C PHE A 52 -12.70 12.17 0.61
N ARG A 53 -13.36 13.23 0.15
CA ARG A 53 -14.82 13.36 0.17
C ARG A 53 -15.48 12.67 -1.02
N ALA A 54 -14.79 12.60 -2.16
CA ALA A 54 -15.25 11.88 -3.34
C ALA A 54 -14.98 10.38 -3.19
N LEU A 55 -15.73 9.67 -2.33
CA LEU A 55 -15.43 8.28 -1.98
C LEU A 55 -15.40 7.32 -3.18
N SER A 56 -16.20 7.59 -4.22
CA SER A 56 -16.20 6.81 -5.46
C SER A 56 -14.93 6.97 -6.31
N SER A 57 -14.12 8.01 -6.08
CA SER A 57 -12.82 8.17 -6.77
C SER A 57 -11.70 7.36 -6.12
N ILE A 58 -11.94 6.77 -4.95
CA ILE A 58 -10.98 5.94 -4.23
C ILE A 58 -11.36 4.49 -4.44
N ALA A 59 -10.55 3.78 -5.22
CA ALA A 59 -10.77 2.38 -5.51
C ALA A 59 -10.88 1.55 -4.22
N GLY A 60 -11.88 0.66 -4.19
CA GLY A 60 -12.10 -0.28 -3.10
C GLY A 60 -13.01 0.21 -1.97
N LEU A 61 -13.39 1.49 -1.91
CA LEU A 61 -14.29 1.99 -0.85
C LEU A 61 -15.78 1.81 -1.16
N THR A 62 -16.13 1.60 -2.43
CA THR A 62 -17.52 1.48 -2.90
C THR A 62 -17.74 0.20 -3.70
N LYS A 63 -18.95 -0.36 -3.59
CA LYS A 63 -19.42 -1.52 -4.37
C LYS A 63 -20.90 -1.30 -4.67
N GLN A 64 -21.26 -1.30 -5.96
CA GLN A 64 -22.65 -1.15 -6.43
C GLN A 64 -23.36 0.09 -5.86
N GLY A 65 -22.65 1.22 -5.75
CA GLY A 65 -23.20 2.48 -5.23
C GLY A 65 -23.26 2.59 -3.70
N ALA A 66 -23.05 1.51 -2.96
CA ALA A 66 -22.90 1.53 -1.51
C ALA A 66 -21.44 1.83 -1.10
N VAL A 67 -21.28 2.49 0.05
CA VAL A 67 -19.99 2.85 0.66
C VAL A 67 -19.71 1.90 1.80
N TYR A 68 -18.49 1.35 1.87
CA TYR A 68 -18.10 0.37 2.89
C TYR A 68 -17.00 0.84 3.83
N ALA A 69 -16.34 1.98 3.52
CA ALA A 69 -15.33 2.56 4.39
C ALA A 69 -15.17 4.06 4.17
N ILE A 70 -14.67 4.75 5.19
CA ILE A 70 -14.31 6.17 5.17
C ILE A 70 -12.79 6.30 5.26
N PRO A 71 -12.14 7.18 4.47
CA PRO A 71 -10.71 7.44 4.59
C PRO A 71 -10.32 7.91 5.99
N PHE A 72 -9.50 7.12 6.69
CA PHE A 72 -9.05 7.44 8.04
C PHE A 72 -7.68 8.11 8.04
N THR A 73 -6.69 7.46 7.43
CA THR A 73 -5.34 7.98 7.26
C THR A 73 -4.84 7.65 5.85
N TYR A 74 -3.87 8.43 5.38
CA TYR A 74 -3.14 8.14 4.15
C TYR A 74 -1.69 8.54 4.36
N SER A 75 -0.79 7.89 3.63
CA SER A 75 0.62 8.28 3.58
C SER A 75 1.17 7.92 2.21
N THR A 76 2.37 8.41 1.92
CA THR A 76 3.17 7.97 0.79
C THR A 76 4.42 7.29 1.34
N MET A 77 4.83 6.20 0.72
CA MET A 77 6.14 5.62 0.99
C MET A 77 7.20 6.42 0.22
N GLY A 78 8.33 6.66 0.88
CA GLY A 78 9.40 7.49 0.37
C GLY A 78 10.74 7.05 0.94
N LEU A 79 11.80 7.75 0.56
CA LEU A 79 13.12 7.54 1.13
C LEU A 79 13.25 8.29 2.45
N ILE A 80 13.61 7.54 3.50
CA ILE A 80 14.09 8.08 4.76
C ILE A 80 15.60 7.88 4.77
N TYR A 81 16.36 8.94 5.06
CA TYR A 81 17.81 8.90 5.05
C TYR A 81 18.41 9.67 6.22
N ASP A 82 19.58 9.24 6.70
CA ASP A 82 20.36 9.94 7.71
C ASP A 82 21.20 11.04 7.05
N ARG A 83 20.88 12.31 7.35
CA ARG A 83 21.58 13.49 6.83
C ARG A 83 23.05 13.57 7.23
N LYS A 84 23.48 12.89 8.29
CA LYS A 84 24.90 12.83 8.69
C LYS A 84 25.70 11.89 7.80
N GLN A 85 25.07 10.87 7.22
CA GLN A 85 25.72 9.86 6.38
C GLN A 85 25.52 10.14 4.89
N VAL A 86 24.44 10.83 4.53
CA VAL A 86 24.06 11.17 3.15
C VAL A 86 23.88 12.68 3.05
N SER A 87 24.91 13.35 2.56
CA SER A 87 24.98 14.82 2.46
C SER A 87 24.12 15.41 1.34
N VAL A 88 23.88 14.65 0.27
CA VAL A 88 23.03 15.04 -0.84
C VAL A 88 21.73 14.26 -0.76
N ALA A 89 20.60 14.97 -0.63
CA ALA A 89 19.29 14.34 -0.53
C ALA A 89 19.01 13.46 -1.76
N PRO A 90 18.56 12.21 -1.59
CA PRO A 90 18.20 11.38 -2.72
C PRO A 90 16.93 11.91 -3.39
N HIS A 91 16.96 12.05 -4.71
CA HIS A 91 15.83 12.56 -5.51
C HIS A 91 15.09 11.45 -6.28
N SER A 92 15.59 10.22 -6.22
CA SER A 92 14.99 9.07 -6.89
C SER A 92 15.06 7.84 -6.01
N MET A 93 14.03 7.03 -6.11
CA MET A 93 13.99 5.73 -5.46
C MET A 93 15.04 4.75 -6.00
N ASN A 94 15.56 5.01 -7.21
CA ASN A 94 16.68 4.25 -7.77
C ASN A 94 17.97 4.34 -6.92
N GLU A 95 18.05 5.31 -6.00
CA GLU A 95 19.16 5.40 -5.04
C GLU A 95 19.29 4.16 -4.15
N LEU A 96 18.23 3.37 -3.94
CA LEU A 96 18.36 2.10 -3.21
C LEU A 96 19.34 1.11 -3.87
N TRP A 97 19.56 1.21 -5.18
CA TRP A 97 20.52 0.40 -5.94
C TRP A 97 21.88 1.09 -6.14
N ASN A 98 22.08 2.29 -5.59
CA ASN A 98 23.35 3.00 -5.74
C ASN A 98 24.48 2.23 -5.03
N PRO A 99 25.56 1.83 -5.72
CA PRO A 99 26.66 1.07 -5.10
C PRO A 99 27.33 1.79 -3.92
N ARG A 100 27.18 3.12 -3.81
CA ARG A 100 27.66 3.91 -2.66
C ARG A 100 27.02 3.48 -1.34
N TYR A 101 25.80 2.94 -1.37
CA TYR A 101 25.04 2.51 -0.20
C TYR A 101 25.12 1.00 0.04
N ARG A 102 26.16 0.35 -0.45
CA ARG A 102 26.41 -1.08 -0.19
C ARG A 102 26.38 -1.38 1.31
N GLY A 103 25.50 -2.30 1.73
CA GLY A 103 25.32 -2.66 3.14
C GLY A 103 24.76 -1.54 4.02
N LYS A 104 24.02 -0.57 3.46
CA LYS A 104 23.49 0.60 4.21
C LYS A 104 22.00 0.88 3.96
N VAL A 105 21.33 0.04 3.20
CA VAL A 105 19.91 0.19 2.86
C VAL A 105 19.05 -0.70 3.76
N LEU A 106 18.01 -0.14 4.36
CA LEU A 106 16.94 -0.90 4.98
C LEU A 106 15.75 -0.93 4.03
N ASP A 107 15.22 -2.12 3.76
CA ASP A 107 14.05 -2.32 2.92
C ASP A 107 12.88 -2.85 3.75
N TYR A 108 11.65 -2.52 3.32
CA TYR A 108 10.46 -2.97 3.99
C TYR A 108 10.27 -4.48 3.76
N ASN A 109 9.95 -5.23 4.81
CA ASN A 109 9.83 -6.69 4.73
C ASN A 109 8.46 -7.12 4.17
N SER A 110 8.21 -6.86 2.88
CA SER A 110 6.99 -7.28 2.19
C SER A 110 7.24 -7.53 0.70
N ALA A 111 6.95 -8.75 0.25
CA ALA A 111 7.10 -9.13 -1.15
C ALA A 111 6.24 -8.28 -2.10
N GLN A 112 4.96 -8.06 -1.76
CA GLN A 112 4.04 -7.27 -2.58
C GLN A 112 4.52 -5.82 -2.72
N HIS A 113 5.02 -5.25 -1.62
CA HIS A 113 5.61 -3.92 -1.64
C HIS A 113 6.83 -3.89 -2.55
N ASN A 114 7.79 -4.78 -2.34
CA ASN A 114 9.09 -4.71 -3.03
C ASN A 114 8.95 -4.95 -4.54
N PHE A 115 7.98 -5.76 -4.97
CA PHE A 115 7.66 -5.94 -6.39
C PHE A 115 7.04 -4.67 -7.01
N SER A 116 5.96 -4.15 -6.45
CA SER A 116 5.28 -2.95 -6.97
C SER A 116 6.21 -1.73 -6.96
N PHE A 117 6.99 -1.58 -5.91
CA PHE A 117 8.04 -0.59 -5.75
C PHE A 117 9.11 -0.67 -6.86
N THR A 118 9.65 -1.87 -7.09
CA THR A 118 10.70 -2.07 -8.09
C THR A 118 10.16 -1.89 -9.51
N ALA A 119 8.90 -2.25 -9.76
CA ALA A 119 8.21 -1.96 -11.01
C ALA A 119 8.18 -0.45 -11.29
N LEU A 120 7.81 0.36 -10.29
CA LEU A 120 7.84 1.83 -10.41
C LEU A 120 9.26 2.36 -10.64
N ALA A 121 10.27 1.81 -9.94
CA ALA A 121 11.67 2.20 -10.13
C ALA A 121 12.21 1.85 -11.54
N LEU A 122 11.65 0.84 -12.18
CA LEU A 122 11.89 0.45 -13.58
C LEU A 122 11.07 1.28 -14.59
N GLY A 123 10.17 2.15 -14.13
CA GLY A 123 9.33 2.99 -14.98
C GLY A 123 8.10 2.29 -15.54
N TYR A 124 7.67 1.16 -14.96
CA TYR A 124 6.43 0.52 -15.38
C TYR A 124 5.22 1.35 -14.93
N PRO A 125 4.24 1.61 -15.83
CA PRO A 125 3.12 2.50 -15.55
C PRO A 125 2.08 1.84 -14.61
N ASP A 126 1.95 0.52 -14.67
CA ASP A 126 1.06 -0.25 -13.80
C ASP A 126 1.90 -1.24 -12.96
N PRO A 127 2.20 -0.90 -11.69
CA PRO A 127 3.01 -1.76 -10.83
C PRO A 127 2.24 -2.95 -10.25
N PHE A 128 0.92 -3.04 -10.48
CA PHE A 128 0.05 -4.11 -9.97
C PHE A 128 -0.44 -5.06 -11.08
N GLN A 129 -0.27 -4.69 -12.36
CA GLN A 129 -0.54 -5.56 -13.51
C GLN A 129 0.76 -5.87 -14.27
N LEU A 130 1.45 -6.92 -13.84
CA LEU A 130 2.76 -7.31 -14.35
C LEU A 130 2.68 -8.62 -15.14
N ASN A 131 3.23 -8.64 -16.36
CA ASN A 131 3.41 -9.87 -17.12
C ASN A 131 4.66 -10.65 -16.68
N SER A 132 4.80 -11.89 -17.14
CA SER A 132 5.90 -12.79 -16.75
C SER A 132 7.30 -12.22 -17.03
N ALA A 133 7.49 -11.51 -18.15
CA ALA A 133 8.79 -10.92 -18.49
C ALA A 133 9.13 -9.73 -17.58
N GLN A 134 8.13 -8.90 -17.24
CA GLN A 134 8.28 -7.82 -16.27
C GLN A 134 8.61 -8.38 -14.88
N MET A 135 7.91 -9.43 -14.44
CA MET A 135 8.18 -10.09 -13.16
C MET A 135 9.61 -10.65 -13.08
N GLN A 136 10.12 -11.28 -14.14
CA GLN A 136 11.51 -11.75 -14.20
C GLN A 136 12.52 -10.60 -14.13
N THR A 137 12.22 -9.47 -14.77
CA THR A 137 13.08 -8.28 -14.75
C THR A 137 13.11 -7.63 -13.35
N ILE A 138 11.95 -7.51 -12.72
CA ILE A 138 11.82 -7.04 -11.33
C ILE A 138 12.58 -7.97 -10.38
N THR A 139 12.44 -9.28 -10.53
CA THR A 139 13.13 -10.28 -9.70
C THR A 139 14.65 -10.10 -9.77
N ARG A 140 15.22 -9.93 -10.97
CA ARG A 140 16.65 -9.67 -11.14
C ARG A 140 17.08 -8.37 -10.46
N LYS A 141 16.32 -7.30 -10.62
CA LYS A 141 16.62 -6.01 -9.96
C LYS A 141 16.52 -6.12 -8.43
N LEU A 142 15.56 -6.87 -7.89
CA LEU A 142 15.46 -7.15 -6.45
C LEU A 142 16.64 -8.00 -5.95
N ILE A 143 17.14 -8.95 -6.74
CA ILE A 143 18.37 -9.70 -6.41
C ILE A 143 19.56 -8.74 -6.35
N ASP A 144 19.66 -7.80 -7.28
CA ASP A 144 20.72 -6.79 -7.26
C ASP A 144 20.64 -5.87 -6.04
N LEU A 145 19.42 -5.53 -5.58
CA LEU A 145 19.20 -4.72 -4.37
C LEU A 145 19.84 -5.37 -3.13
N ARG A 146 19.87 -6.70 -3.06
CA ARG A 146 20.44 -7.44 -1.92
C ARG A 146 21.88 -7.04 -1.60
N ARG A 147 22.65 -6.56 -2.58
CA ARG A 147 24.03 -6.09 -2.35
C ARG A 147 24.07 -4.84 -1.47
N ASN A 148 23.01 -4.04 -1.49
CA ASN A 148 22.90 -2.79 -0.75
C ASN A 148 22.19 -2.93 0.59
N LEU A 149 21.41 -4.00 0.77
CA LEU A 149 20.70 -4.24 2.03
C LEU A 149 21.69 -4.38 3.20
N LEU A 150 21.38 -3.68 4.29
CA LEU A 150 22.01 -3.84 5.59
C LEU A 150 21.48 -5.16 6.18
N THR A 151 22.21 -6.24 5.94
CA THR A 151 21.96 -7.56 6.53
C THR A 151 22.49 -7.63 7.96
#